data_AF-A0A5Q0TLY4-F1
#
_entry.id   AF-A0A5Q0TLY4-F1
#
_cell.length_a   1.000
_cell.length_b   1.000
_cell.length_c   1.000
_cell.angle_alpha   90.00
_cell.angle_beta   90.00
_cell.angle_gamma   90.00
#
_symmetry.space_group_name_H-M   'P 1'
#
loop_
_entity.id
_entity.type
_entity.pdbx_description
1 polymer ?
#
loop_
_entity_poly.entity_id
_entity_poly.type
_entity_poly.pdbx_seq_one_letter_code
_entity_poly.pdbx_strand_id
1 'polypeptide(L)'
;MDLIITFGLLTLVILLEFIVVPAIMLKRTIRFSTIWNYPIYIVNSNEVNAYSLTSVWGKFIVITRGLVNGEDEEHIKAAIMHEVGHLKLNHHVKMSLYIISIIVTFSYLLNFNLFALIPFAFFALFMQRYFQRRFELSADKFALRFTNRRLLEDLIIKYNVKETTFLSTHPNIHVRLKNINQ
;
A
#
# COMPACT_ATOMS: atom_id res chain seq x y z
N MET A 1 -22.53 -17.04 11.83
CA MET A 1 -21.52 -16.31 12.60
C MET A 1 -22.19 -15.23 13.43
N ASP A 2 -21.99 -15.27 14.74
CA ASP A 2 -22.58 -14.32 15.68
C ASP A 2 -22.07 -12.91 15.43
N LEU A 3 -22.93 -11.91 15.67
CA LEU A 3 -22.58 -10.49 15.56
C LEU A 3 -21.33 -10.15 16.38
N ILE A 4 -21.19 -10.79 17.55
CA ILE A 4 -20.04 -10.65 18.45
C ILE A 4 -18.74 -11.10 17.77
N ILE A 5 -18.75 -12.23 17.07
CA ILE A 5 -17.57 -12.74 16.36
C ILE A 5 -17.19 -11.80 15.22
N THR A 6 -18.18 -11.31 14.47
CA THR A 6 -17.96 -10.36 13.36
C THR A 6 -17.33 -9.06 13.88
N PHE A 7 -17.89 -8.51 14.96
CA PHE A 7 -17.37 -7.30 15.59
C PHE A 7 -15.97 -7.50 16.16
N GLY A 8 -15.71 -8.65 16.79
CA GLY A 8 -14.38 -9.02 17.28
C GLY A 8 -13.34 -9.10 16.15
N LEU A 9 -13.71 -9.71 15.01
CA LEU A 9 -12.82 -9.84 13.86
C LEU A 9 -12.54 -8.48 13.21
N LEU A 10 -13.55 -7.62 13.06
CA LEU A 10 -13.36 -6.25 12.56
C LEU A 10 -12.44 -5.44 13.46
N THR A 11 -12.65 -5.51 14.78
CA THR A 11 -11.82 -4.82 15.76
C THR A 11 -10.37 -5.31 15.66
N LEU A 12 -10.16 -6.62 15.59
CA LEU A 12 -8.83 -7.20 15.43
C LEU A 12 -8.14 -6.72 14.15
N VAL A 13 -8.83 -6.71 13.01
CA VAL A 13 -8.26 -6.25 11.73
C VAL A 13 -7.85 -4.78 11.81
N ILE A 14 -8.72 -3.91 12.35
CA ILE A 14 -8.43 -2.47 12.49
C ILE A 14 -7.25 -2.25 13.44
N LEU A 15 -7.20 -2.93 14.58
CA LEU A 15 -6.09 -2.82 15.53
C LEU A 15 -4.78 -3.31 14.91
N LEU A 16 -4.81 -4.44 14.21
CA LEU A 16 -3.63 -4.98 13.54
C LEU A 16 -3.09 -4.00 12.49
N GLU A 17 -3.96 -3.50 11.62
CA GLU A 17 -3.58 -2.63 10.50
C GLU A 17 -3.11 -1.25 10.95
N PHE A 18 -3.84 -0.58 11.84
CA PHE A 18 -3.59 0.82 12.17
C PHE A 18 -2.78 1.04 13.45
N ILE A 19 -2.56 0.00 14.26
CA ILE A 19 -1.80 0.13 15.51
C ILE A 19 -0.63 -0.85 15.53
N VAL A 20 -0.87 -2.16 15.46
CA VAL A 20 0.16 -3.17 15.70
C VAL A 20 1.23 -3.14 14.60
N VAL A 21 0.85 -3.19 13.34
CA VAL A 21 1.80 -3.18 12.21
C VAL A 21 2.61 -1.87 12.21
N PRO A 22 2.00 -0.66 12.26
CA PRO A 22 2.76 0.58 12.38
C PRO A 22 3.69 0.62 13.61
N ALA A 23 3.25 0.13 14.78
CA ALA A 23 4.09 0.07 15.98
C ALA A 23 5.38 -0.74 15.72
N ILE A 24 5.21 -1.96 15.19
CA ILE A 24 6.30 -2.90 14.96
C ILE A 24 7.27 -2.34 13.92
N MET A 25 6.74 -1.77 12.83
CA MET A 25 7.56 -1.20 11.77
C MET A 25 8.36 0.00 12.28
N LEU A 26 7.70 0.96 12.95
CA LEU A 26 8.36 2.19 13.41
C LEU A 26 9.37 1.94 14.53
N LYS A 27 9.19 0.90 15.36
CA LYS A 27 10.14 0.53 16.43
C LYS A 27 11.56 0.23 15.91
N ARG A 28 11.69 -0.20 14.65
CA ARG A 28 12.97 -0.57 14.03
C ARG A 28 13.55 0.53 13.14
N THR A 29 12.99 1.74 13.23
CA THR A 29 13.34 2.84 12.33
C THR A 29 13.92 4.03 13.06
N ILE A 30 14.68 4.84 12.34
CA ILE A 30 15.24 6.11 12.83
C ILE A 30 14.59 7.23 12.04
N ARG A 31 14.07 8.26 12.72
CA ARG A 31 13.51 9.43 12.05
C ARG A 31 14.62 10.18 11.32
N PHE A 32 14.41 10.44 10.02
CA PHE A 32 15.39 11.08 9.16
C PHE A 32 15.01 12.51 8.79
N SER A 33 13.80 12.70 8.28
CA SER A 33 13.36 14.00 7.75
C SER A 33 11.84 14.14 7.81
N THR A 34 11.28 15.18 7.21
CA THR A 34 9.86 15.39 7.04
C THR A 34 9.61 16.04 5.67
N ILE A 35 8.74 15.44 4.87
CA ILE A 35 8.38 15.91 3.51
C ILE A 35 6.86 15.96 3.41
N TRP A 36 6.29 17.06 2.91
CA TRP A 36 4.83 17.24 2.79
C TRP A 36 4.05 17.03 4.10
N ASN A 37 4.65 17.40 5.23
CA ASN A 37 4.16 17.16 6.60
C ASN A 37 4.07 15.68 6.98
N TYR A 38 4.71 14.78 6.21
CA TYR A 38 4.86 13.37 6.56
C TYR A 38 6.28 13.11 7.06
N PRO A 39 6.45 12.63 8.31
CA PRO A 39 7.75 12.24 8.80
C PRO A 39 8.28 11.03 8.02
N ILE A 40 9.56 11.10 7.66
CA ILE A 40 10.29 10.05 6.97
C ILE A 40 11.18 9.33 7.96
N TYR A 41 11.12 8.01 7.91
CA TYR A 41 11.89 7.10 8.74
C TYR A 41 12.79 6.23 7.86
N ILE A 42 13.97 5.88 8.37
CA ILE A 42 14.89 4.96 7.72
C ILE A 42 14.93 3.65 8.49
N VAL A 43 14.77 2.53 7.79
CA VAL A 43 15.02 1.18 8.31
C VAL A 43 16.36 0.65 7.79
N ASN A 44 17.12 -0.01 8.65
CA ASN A 44 18.39 -0.65 8.27
C ASN A 44 18.12 -1.97 7.52
N SER A 45 17.82 -1.87 6.23
CA SER A 45 17.67 -2.98 5.28
C SER A 45 18.45 -2.68 4.01
N ASN A 46 19.04 -3.72 3.40
CA ASN A 46 19.76 -3.61 2.13
C ASN A 46 18.83 -3.66 0.91
N GLU A 47 17.56 -4.00 1.11
CA GLU A 47 16.55 -3.93 0.04
C GLU A 47 16.39 -2.49 -0.43
N VAL A 48 16.08 -2.28 -1.71
CA VAL A 48 15.75 -0.95 -2.24
C VAL A 48 14.23 -0.81 -2.23
N ASN A 49 13.70 -0.10 -1.23
CA ASN A 49 12.26 0.01 -1.04
C ASN A 49 11.86 1.32 -0.32
N ALA A 50 10.64 1.77 -0.61
CA ALA A 50 9.94 2.82 0.11
C ALA A 50 8.49 2.37 0.30
N TYR A 51 7.90 2.67 1.46
CA TYR A 51 6.49 2.38 1.71
C TYR A 51 5.88 3.40 2.67
N SER A 52 4.59 3.64 2.48
CA SER A 52 3.78 4.51 3.30
C SER A 52 3.00 3.70 4.34
N LEU A 53 2.87 4.28 5.55
CA LEU A 53 2.09 3.71 6.64
C LEU A 53 1.04 4.71 7.12
N THR A 54 -0.15 4.21 7.43
CA THR A 54 -1.19 4.99 8.12
C THR A 54 -1.45 4.34 9.47
N SER A 55 -1.47 5.15 10.52
CA SER A 55 -1.77 4.73 11.89
C SER A 55 -2.73 5.73 12.54
N VAL A 56 -3.26 5.35 13.70
CA VAL A 56 -3.99 6.26 14.58
C VAL A 56 -3.14 7.45 15.05
N TRP A 57 -1.81 7.34 15.06
CA TRP A 57 -0.90 8.44 15.46
C TRP A 57 -0.48 9.35 14.30
N GLY A 58 -0.87 9.02 13.06
CA GLY A 58 -0.51 9.81 11.90
C GLY A 58 -0.16 8.99 10.66
N LYS A 59 0.50 9.64 9.72
CA LYS A 59 0.91 9.07 8.43
C LYS A 59 2.41 9.20 8.29
N PHE A 60 3.07 8.15 7.84
CA PHE A 60 4.52 8.03 7.86
C PHE A 60 5.00 7.48 6.52
N ILE A 61 6.22 7.85 6.16
CA ILE A 61 6.93 7.24 5.04
C ILE A 61 8.15 6.54 5.63
N VAL A 62 8.38 5.30 5.21
CA VAL A 62 9.57 4.55 5.57
C VAL A 62 10.35 4.25 4.31
N ILE A 63 11.65 4.52 4.34
CA ILE A 63 12.59 4.18 3.28
C ILE A 63 13.66 3.26 3.83
N THR A 64 14.19 2.38 3.00
CA THR A 64 15.29 1.49 3.39
C THR A 64 16.64 2.17 3.20
N ARG A 65 17.64 1.75 3.96
CA ARG A 65 19.04 2.16 3.72
C ARG A 65 19.53 1.73 2.34
N GLY A 66 19.06 0.60 1.81
CA GLY A 66 19.33 0.18 0.44
C GLY A 66 18.85 1.20 -0.60
N LEU A 67 17.66 1.79 -0.43
CA LEU A 67 17.20 2.86 -1.33
C LEU A 67 18.10 4.10 -1.23
N VAL A 68 18.47 4.51 -0.02
CA VAL A 68 19.35 5.69 0.17
C VAL A 68 20.74 5.50 -0.44
N ASN A 69 21.28 4.29 -0.37
CA ASN A 69 22.64 4.00 -0.86
C ASN A 69 22.68 3.58 -2.33
N GLY A 70 21.56 3.07 -2.87
CA GLY A 70 21.48 2.47 -4.20
C GLY A 70 20.97 3.40 -5.29
N GLU A 71 20.40 4.53 -4.92
CA GLU A 71 19.77 5.49 -5.83
C GLU A 71 20.29 6.91 -5.65
N ASP A 72 20.15 7.72 -6.70
CA ASP A 72 20.42 9.15 -6.62
C ASP A 72 19.27 9.92 -5.94
N GLU A 73 19.50 11.19 -5.63
CA GLU A 73 18.52 12.03 -4.95
C GLU A 73 17.21 12.20 -5.73
N GLU A 74 17.26 12.23 -7.06
CA GLU A 74 16.07 12.40 -7.90
C GLU A 74 15.19 11.14 -7.90
N HIS A 75 15.80 9.97 -7.95
CA HIS A 75 15.14 8.67 -7.83
C HIS A 75 14.56 8.48 -6.43
N ILE A 76 15.31 8.82 -5.37
CA ILE A 76 14.80 8.78 -4.00
C ILE A 76 13.58 9.70 -3.85
N LYS A 77 13.65 10.92 -4.38
CA LYS A 77 12.54 11.88 -4.36
C LYS A 77 11.33 11.35 -5.14
N ALA A 78 11.54 10.74 -6.30
CA ALA A 78 10.46 10.15 -7.09
C ALA A 78 9.74 9.02 -6.33
N ALA A 79 10.49 8.12 -5.68
CA ALA A 79 9.94 7.05 -4.83
C ALA A 79 9.15 7.63 -3.65
N ILE A 80 9.70 8.62 -2.95
CA ILE A 80 8.99 9.30 -1.85
C ILE A 80 7.71 9.98 -2.35
N MET A 81 7.72 10.64 -3.50
CA MET A 81 6.53 11.31 -4.03
C MET A 81 5.42 10.32 -4.45
N HIS A 82 5.78 9.11 -4.89
CA HIS A 82 4.83 8.02 -5.08
C HIS A 82 4.16 7.62 -3.75
N GLU A 83 4.94 7.44 -2.67
CA GLU A 83 4.41 7.15 -1.34
C GLU A 83 3.56 8.28 -0.75
N VAL A 84 3.95 9.54 -0.98
CA VAL A 84 3.13 10.71 -0.64
C VAL A 84 1.78 10.64 -1.37
N GLY A 85 1.77 10.16 -2.63
CA GLY A 85 0.55 9.91 -3.39
C GLY A 85 -0.40 8.95 -2.68
N HIS A 86 0.11 7.82 -2.18
CA HIS A 86 -0.68 6.86 -1.40
C HIS A 86 -1.29 7.49 -0.13
N LEU A 87 -0.51 8.31 0.58
CA LEU A 87 -0.95 8.99 1.80
C LEU A 87 -1.97 10.10 1.53
N LYS A 88 -1.76 10.92 0.48
CA LYS A 88 -2.64 12.04 0.12
C LYS A 88 -3.98 11.56 -0.42
N LEU A 89 -3.98 10.48 -1.20
CA LEU A 89 -5.18 9.91 -1.80
C LEU A 89 -5.89 8.88 -0.89
N ASN A 90 -5.40 8.70 0.34
CA ASN A 90 -5.96 7.81 1.37
C ASN A 90 -6.12 6.36 0.89
N HIS A 91 -5.15 5.82 0.15
CA HIS A 91 -5.23 4.46 -0.40
C HIS A 91 -5.32 3.39 0.69
N HIS A 92 -4.55 3.53 1.78
CA HIS A 92 -4.62 2.65 2.95
C HIS A 92 -6.03 2.58 3.51
N VAL A 93 -6.61 3.73 3.90
CA VAL A 93 -7.97 3.80 4.46
C VAL A 93 -9.04 3.26 3.51
N LYS A 94 -8.95 3.58 2.21
CA LYS A 94 -9.89 3.04 1.21
C LYS A 94 -9.80 1.52 1.10
N MET A 95 -8.59 0.97 1.17
CA MET A 95 -8.37 -0.48 1.16
C MET A 95 -8.91 -1.13 2.44
N SER A 96 -8.71 -0.51 3.61
CA SER A 96 -9.27 -1.02 4.87
C SER A 96 -10.79 -1.03 4.85
N LEU A 97 -11.43 0.04 4.35
CA LEU A 97 -12.90 0.09 4.18
C LEU A 97 -13.40 -1.03 3.26
N TYR A 98 -12.66 -1.31 2.19
CA TYR A 98 -12.96 -2.43 1.31
C TYR A 98 -12.85 -3.78 2.04
N ILE A 99 -11.78 -4.03 2.79
CA ILE A 99 -11.60 -5.26 3.59
C ILE A 99 -12.72 -5.41 4.64
N ILE A 100 -13.07 -4.32 5.34
CA ILE A 100 -14.18 -4.30 6.30
C ILE A 100 -15.49 -4.69 5.61
N SER A 101 -15.77 -4.13 4.41
CA SER A 101 -16.97 -4.48 3.65
C SER A 101 -17.03 -5.95 3.24
N ILE A 102 -15.87 -6.54 2.90
CA ILE A 102 -15.76 -7.97 2.61
C ILE A 102 -16.09 -8.78 3.85
N ILE A 103 -15.48 -8.46 5.00
CA ILE A 103 -15.69 -9.20 6.26
C ILE A 103 -17.17 -9.19 6.65
N VAL A 104 -17.81 -8.02 6.61
CA VAL A 104 -19.24 -7.88 6.95
C VAL A 104 -20.10 -8.72 5.99
N THR A 105 -19.84 -8.61 4.68
CA THR A 105 -20.62 -9.35 3.67
C THR A 105 -20.39 -10.85 3.76
N PHE A 106 -19.15 -11.29 3.96
CA PHE A 106 -18.80 -12.70 4.16
C PHE A 106 -19.50 -13.28 5.40
N SER A 107 -19.51 -12.52 6.49
CA SER A 107 -20.19 -12.89 7.75
C SER A 107 -21.70 -13.04 7.56
N TYR A 108 -22.31 -12.14 6.77
CA TYR A 108 -23.72 -12.23 6.40
C TYR A 108 -23.99 -13.48 5.53
N LEU A 109 -23.21 -13.69 4.48
CA LEU A 109 -23.38 -14.83 3.57
C LEU A 109 -23.17 -16.19 4.25
N LEU A 110 -22.24 -16.28 5.20
CA LEU A 110 -22.02 -17.48 6.02
C LEU A 110 -23.29 -17.94 6.75
N ASN A 111 -24.14 -17.00 7.19
CA ASN A 111 -25.39 -17.29 7.86
C ASN A 111 -26.53 -17.64 6.89
N PHE A 112 -26.47 -17.13 5.66
CA PHE A 112 -27.57 -17.23 4.70
C PHE A 112 -27.40 -18.39 3.71
N ASN A 113 -26.26 -18.46 3.02
CA ASN A 113 -26.01 -19.48 2.01
C ASN A 113 -24.50 -19.72 1.82
N LEU A 114 -24.04 -20.89 2.28
CA LEU A 114 -22.64 -21.30 2.17
C LEU A 114 -22.15 -21.39 0.72
N PHE A 115 -23.00 -21.81 -0.22
CA PHE A 115 -22.63 -21.93 -1.64
C PHE A 115 -22.36 -20.57 -2.29
N ALA A 116 -22.89 -19.47 -1.74
CA ALA A 116 -22.62 -18.12 -2.23
C ALA A 116 -21.23 -17.60 -1.84
N LEU A 117 -20.53 -18.24 -0.90
CA LEU A 117 -19.22 -17.78 -0.42
C LEU A 117 -18.11 -17.95 -1.45
N ILE A 118 -18.11 -19.06 -2.20
CA ILE A 118 -17.09 -19.33 -3.22
C ILE A 118 -17.10 -18.24 -4.31
N PRO A 119 -18.24 -17.96 -5.00
CA PRO A 119 -18.26 -16.91 -6.01
C PRO A 119 -18.00 -15.53 -5.41
N PHE A 120 -18.47 -15.26 -4.19
CA PHE A 120 -18.18 -14.01 -3.49
C PHE A 120 -16.68 -13.83 -3.20
N ALA A 121 -15.99 -14.89 -2.77
CA ALA A 121 -14.55 -14.84 -2.50
C ALA A 121 -13.76 -14.54 -3.77
N PHE A 122 -14.09 -15.18 -4.90
CA PHE A 122 -13.48 -14.85 -6.19
C PHE A 122 -13.74 -13.39 -6.57
N PHE A 123 -14.99 -12.93 -6.47
CA PHE A 123 -15.34 -11.54 -6.74
C PHE A 123 -14.54 -10.56 -5.86
N ALA A 124 -14.44 -10.84 -4.57
CA ALA A 124 -13.67 -10.03 -3.62
C ALA A 124 -12.17 -9.99 -3.98
N LEU A 125 -11.58 -11.11 -4.43
CA LEU A 125 -10.19 -11.13 -4.88
C LEU A 125 -9.98 -10.32 -6.17
N PHE A 126 -10.91 -10.40 -7.13
CA PHE A 126 -10.84 -9.61 -8.36
C PHE A 126 -10.99 -8.11 -8.08
N MET A 127 -11.95 -7.74 -7.25
CA MET A 127 -12.18 -6.35 -6.86
C MET A 127 -11.01 -5.79 -6.06
N GLN A 128 -10.40 -6.59 -5.19
CA GLN A 128 -9.17 -6.22 -4.48
C GLN A 128 -8.05 -5.86 -5.47
N ARG A 129 -7.77 -6.76 -6.42
CA ARG A 129 -6.75 -6.55 -7.46
C ARG A 129 -7.04 -5.30 -8.29
N TYR A 130 -8.31 -5.05 -8.59
CA TYR A 130 -8.74 -3.86 -9.32
C TYR A 130 -8.46 -2.57 -8.53
N PHE A 131 -8.81 -2.51 -7.25
CA PHE A 131 -8.53 -1.34 -6.40
C PHE A 131 -7.03 -1.10 -6.22
N GLN A 132 -6.25 -2.15 -5.94
CA GLN A 132 -4.79 -2.05 -5.84
C GLN A 132 -4.20 -1.43 -7.11
N ARG A 133 -4.60 -1.92 -8.29
CA ARG A 133 -4.18 -1.35 -9.58
C ARG A 133 -4.55 0.12 -9.72
N ARG A 134 -5.77 0.51 -9.35
CA ARG A 134 -6.23 1.90 -9.45
C ARG A 134 -5.44 2.83 -8.51
N PHE A 135 -5.16 2.38 -7.30
CA PHE A 135 -4.40 3.15 -6.31
C PHE A 135 -3.00 3.45 -6.81
N GLU A 136 -2.32 2.43 -7.32
CA GLU A 136 -0.96 2.53 -7.87
C GLU A 136 -0.89 3.50 -9.05
N LEU A 137 -1.83 3.39 -10.00
CA LEU A 137 -1.92 4.32 -11.12
C LEU A 137 -2.17 5.78 -10.69
N SER A 138 -2.97 5.97 -9.64
CA SER A 138 -3.24 7.31 -9.12
C SER A 138 -2.09 7.87 -8.28
N ALA A 139 -1.30 7.00 -7.63
CA ALA A 139 -0.06 7.38 -6.94
C ALA A 139 1.03 7.76 -7.96
N ASP A 140 1.19 6.99 -9.04
CA ASP A 140 2.08 7.33 -10.16
C ASP A 140 1.70 8.69 -10.76
N LYS A 141 0.41 8.91 -11.05
CA LYS A 141 -0.09 10.19 -11.57
C LYS A 141 0.13 11.35 -10.60
N PHE A 142 0.09 11.09 -9.30
CA PHE A 142 0.41 12.09 -8.28
C PHE A 142 1.91 12.42 -8.30
N ALA A 143 2.78 11.40 -8.33
CA ALA A 143 4.23 11.56 -8.35
C ALA A 143 4.70 12.36 -9.56
N LEU A 144 4.13 12.11 -10.74
CA LEU A 144 4.44 12.83 -11.99
C LEU A 144 4.23 14.35 -11.93
N ARG A 145 3.50 14.87 -10.93
CA ARG A 145 3.37 16.32 -10.70
C ARG A 145 4.63 16.94 -10.08
N PHE A 146 5.54 16.11 -9.57
CA PHE A 146 6.70 16.52 -8.77
C PHE A 146 8.01 15.86 -9.22
N THR A 147 7.95 14.89 -10.13
CA THR A 147 9.11 14.21 -10.72
C THR A 147 8.99 14.11 -12.23
N ASN A 148 10.10 13.80 -12.89
CA ASN A 148 10.13 13.52 -14.32
C ASN A 148 9.55 12.11 -14.58
N ARG A 149 8.78 11.99 -15.66
CA ARG A 149 8.28 10.73 -16.18
C ARG A 149 9.37 9.68 -16.38
N ARG A 150 10.51 10.04 -16.96
CA ARG A 150 11.62 9.08 -17.21
C ARG A 150 12.19 8.49 -15.93
N LEU A 151 12.29 9.29 -14.87
CA LEU A 151 12.77 8.83 -13.56
C LEU A 151 11.80 7.83 -12.93
N LEU A 152 10.50 8.11 -13.02
CA LEU A 152 9.48 7.20 -12.49
C LEU A 152 9.41 5.90 -13.30
N GLU A 153 9.52 5.99 -14.62
CA GLU A 153 9.63 4.80 -15.49
C GLU A 153 10.88 3.98 -15.14
N ASP A 154 12.03 4.62 -14.94
CA ASP A 154 13.28 3.95 -14.57
C ASP A 154 13.15 3.21 -13.23
N LEU A 155 12.63 3.86 -12.19
CA LEU A 155 12.34 3.21 -10.90
C LEU A 155 11.42 2.00 -11.04
N ILE A 156 10.34 2.15 -11.79
CA ILE A 156 9.38 1.06 -12.03
C ILE A 156 10.06 -0.07 -12.80
N ILE A 157 10.94 0.21 -13.75
CA ILE A 157 11.63 -0.83 -14.50
C ILE A 157 12.69 -1.52 -13.64
N LYS A 158 13.47 -0.75 -12.88
CA LYS A 158 14.63 -1.20 -12.11
C LYS A 158 14.24 -2.06 -10.91
N TYR A 159 13.18 -1.68 -10.18
CA TYR A 159 12.81 -2.32 -8.92
C TYR A 159 11.53 -3.16 -8.96
N ASN A 160 10.86 -3.23 -10.11
CA ASN A 160 9.71 -4.12 -10.29
C ASN A 160 10.11 -5.47 -10.92
N VAL A 161 11.42 -5.77 -11.01
CA VAL A 161 11.90 -7.07 -11.50
C VAL A 161 11.97 -8.06 -10.35
N LYS A 162 11.10 -9.08 -10.43
CA LYS A 162 11.04 -10.29 -9.59
C LYS A 162 10.67 -10.05 -8.13
N GLU A 163 9.37 -9.92 -7.86
CA GLU A 163 8.73 -10.72 -6.81
C GLU A 163 7.24 -10.87 -7.15
N THR A 164 6.91 -11.90 -7.93
CA THR A 164 5.57 -12.50 -7.93
C THR A 164 5.38 -13.29 -6.63
N THR A 165 5.62 -12.66 -5.49
CA THR A 165 5.30 -13.23 -4.19
C THR A 165 3.85 -12.85 -3.90
N PHE A 166 3.08 -13.73 -3.26
CA PHE A 166 1.65 -13.54 -2.96
C PHE A 166 1.33 -12.23 -2.19
N LEU A 167 2.36 -11.56 -1.67
CA LEU A 167 2.34 -10.29 -0.92
C LEU A 167 2.76 -9.06 -1.74
N SER A 168 3.08 -9.20 -3.04
CA SER A 168 3.44 -8.06 -3.89
C SER A 168 2.20 -7.22 -4.16
N THR A 169 2.18 -6.00 -3.62
CA THR A 169 1.03 -5.07 -3.65
C THR A 169 0.91 -4.28 -4.96
N HIS A 170 1.91 -4.36 -5.84
CA HIS A 170 1.97 -3.57 -7.06
C HIS A 170 1.38 -4.31 -8.28
N PRO A 171 0.59 -3.64 -9.13
CA PRO A 171 0.06 -4.20 -10.36
C PRO A 171 1.18 -4.44 -11.38
N ASN A 172 0.85 -5.28 -12.37
CA ASN A 172 1.70 -5.61 -13.51
C ASN A 172 2.32 -4.35 -14.17
N ILE A 173 3.64 -4.37 -14.36
CA ILE A 173 4.49 -3.32 -14.94
C ILE A 173 3.88 -2.68 -16.19
N HIS A 174 3.37 -3.49 -17.12
CA HIS A 174 2.87 -3.01 -18.42
C HIS A 174 1.71 -2.04 -18.28
N VAL A 175 0.92 -2.20 -17.23
CA VAL A 175 -0.20 -1.31 -16.92
C VAL A 175 0.29 0.05 -16.45
N ARG A 176 1.27 0.06 -15.55
CA ARG A 176 1.82 1.29 -14.97
C ARG A 176 2.50 2.12 -16.06
N LEU A 177 3.37 1.48 -16.85
CA LEU A 177 4.06 2.12 -17.97
C LEU A 177 3.09 2.65 -19.03
N LYS A 178 2.04 1.91 -19.39
CA LYS A 178 1.03 2.40 -20.35
C LYS A 178 0.30 3.64 -19.86
N ASN A 179 0.02 3.73 -18.55
CA ASN A 179 -0.73 4.85 -17.98
C ASN A 179 0.14 6.09 -17.74
N ILE A 180 1.45 5.91 -17.53
CA ILE A 180 2.42 7.01 -17.52
C ILE A 180 2.57 7.61 -18.93
N ASN A 181 2.30 6.82 -19.97
CA ASN A 181 2.38 7.23 -21.37
C ASN A 181 1.19 8.05 -21.88
N GLN A 182 0.10 8.18 -21.10
CA GLN A 182 -1.12 8.91 -21.45
C GLN A 182 -1.20 10.25 -20.72
#